data_AF-A0A2H5UVZ0-F1
#
_entry.id   AF-A0A2H5UVZ0-F1
#
_cell.length_a   1.000
_cell.length_b   1.000
_cell.length_c   1.000
_cell.angle_alpha   90.00
_cell.angle_beta   90.00
_cell.angle_gamma   90.00
#
_symmetry.space_group_name_H-M   'P 1'
#
loop_
_entity.id
_entity.type
_entity.pdbx_description
1 polymer ?
#
loop_
_entity_poly.entity_id
_entity_poly.type
_entity_poly.pdbx_seq_one_letter_code
_entity_poly.pdbx_strand_id
1 'polypeptide(L)'
;MDISYREVSPVLQRKALKGFLKASSRRKMAKEYVIVESRIRELLPEGTRLSSDALEGLDAAVRELVSKAVKRCQSNGRKTLIKEDF
;
A
#
# COMPACT_ATOMS: atom_id res chain seq x y z
N MET A 1 -39.40 -41.57 3.71
CA MET A 1 -38.16 -42.35 3.67
C MET A 1 -37.54 -42.15 2.31
N ASP A 2 -36.39 -41.53 2.08
CA ASP A 2 -35.43 -40.79 2.90
C ASP A 2 -34.71 -39.92 1.88
N ILE A 3 -34.77 -38.60 2.01
CA ILE A 3 -34.01 -37.67 1.16
C ILE A 3 -32.58 -37.75 1.68
N SER A 4 -31.82 -38.74 1.22
CA SER A 4 -30.44 -38.91 1.66
C SER A 4 -29.60 -37.78 1.08
N TYR A 5 -29.33 -36.82 1.96
CA TYR A 5 -28.33 -35.77 1.83
C TYR A 5 -27.12 -36.28 1.04
N ARG A 6 -26.91 -35.68 -0.14
CA ARG A 6 -25.72 -35.90 -0.96
C ARG A 6 -24.54 -35.39 -0.14
N GLU A 7 -23.84 -36.29 0.54
CA GLU A 7 -22.69 -36.00 1.39
C GLU A 7 -21.62 -35.28 0.56
N VAL A 8 -21.60 -33.95 0.68
CA VAL A 8 -20.53 -33.12 0.15
C VAL A 8 -19.28 -33.51 0.93
N SER A 9 -18.38 -34.26 0.28
CA SER A 9 -17.15 -34.74 0.92
C SER A 9 -16.42 -33.60 1.66
N PRO A 10 -15.94 -33.83 2.90
CA PRO A 10 -15.28 -32.80 3.72
C PRO A 10 -13.99 -32.24 3.07
N VAL A 11 -13.49 -32.92 2.02
CA VAL A 11 -12.35 -32.49 1.22
C VAL A 11 -12.71 -31.30 0.31
N LEU A 12 -13.92 -31.27 -0.25
CA LEU A 12 -14.38 -30.20 -1.12
C LEU A 12 -14.64 -28.91 -0.31
N GLN A 13 -15.19 -29.04 0.89
CA GLN A 13 -15.37 -27.93 1.85
C GLN A 13 -14.01 -27.31 2.23
N ARG A 14 -13.00 -28.14 2.53
CA ARG A 14 -11.64 -27.65 2.88
C ARG A 14 -10.92 -26.96 1.71
N LYS A 15 -11.14 -27.40 0.47
CA LYS A 15 -10.55 -26.76 -0.73
C LYS A 15 -11.17 -25.38 -0.98
N ALA A 16 -12.48 -25.25 -0.86
CA ALA A 16 -13.19 -23.97 -1.03
C ALA A 16 -12.78 -22.95 0.05
N LEU A 17 -12.68 -23.37 1.32
CA LEU A 17 -12.21 -22.52 2.42
C LEU A 17 -10.75 -22.09 2.25
N LYS A 18 -9.84 -22.99 1.82
CA LYS A 18 -8.45 -22.63 1.54
C LYS A 18 -8.31 -21.65 0.37
N GLY A 19 -9.14 -21.79 -0.68
CA GLY A 19 -9.20 -20.83 -1.79
C GLY A 19 -9.66 -19.45 -1.34
N PHE A 20 -10.69 -19.40 -0.49
CA PHE A 20 -11.24 -18.16 0.06
C PHE A 20 -10.27 -17.44 1.01
N LEU A 21 -9.61 -18.17 1.93
CA LEU A 21 -8.57 -17.64 2.80
C LEU A 21 -7.36 -17.08 2.01
N LYS A 22 -6.98 -17.76 0.90
CA LYS A 22 -5.91 -17.30 0.00
C LYS A 22 -6.30 -16.05 -0.80
N ALA A 23 -7.57 -15.89 -1.17
CA ALA A 23 -8.07 -14.70 -1.83
C ALA A 23 -8.24 -13.52 -0.86
N SER A 24 -8.67 -13.77 0.37
CA SER A 24 -8.86 -12.75 1.41
C SER A 24 -7.55 -12.16 1.93
N SER A 25 -6.51 -12.99 2.12
CA SER A 25 -5.18 -12.52 2.52
C SER A 25 -4.44 -11.73 1.43
N ARG A 26 -5.00 -11.63 0.21
CA ARG A 26 -4.47 -10.79 -0.88
C ARG A 26 -5.02 -9.37 -0.87
N ARG A 27 -5.85 -8.99 0.11
CA ARG A 27 -5.95 -7.60 0.55
C ARG A 27 -4.75 -7.33 1.46
N LYS A 28 -3.55 -7.28 0.87
CA LYS A 28 -2.47 -6.49 1.47
C LYS A 28 -3.10 -5.12 1.74
N MET A 29 -3.16 -4.71 3.00
CA MET A 29 -3.48 -3.33 3.35
C MET A 29 -2.73 -2.45 2.36
N ALA A 30 -3.48 -1.74 1.51
CA ALA A 30 -2.87 -0.87 0.52
C ALA A 30 -2.02 0.09 1.33
N LYS A 31 -0.70 -0.13 1.33
CA LYS A 31 0.24 0.73 2.02
C LYS A 31 0.11 2.04 1.27
N GLU A 32 -0.62 2.97 1.89
CA GLU A 32 -1.00 4.21 1.25
C GLU A 32 0.27 5.06 1.18
N TYR A 33 0.96 4.94 0.06
CA TYR A 33 2.13 5.75 -0.24
C TYR A 33 1.67 7.15 -0.61
N VAL A 34 2.38 8.16 -0.09
CA VAL A 34 2.23 9.56 -0.53
C VAL A 34 2.57 9.68 -2.01
N ILE A 35 3.42 8.77 -2.51
CA ILE A 35 3.95 8.79 -3.87
C ILE A 35 3.33 7.63 -4.66
N VAL A 36 2.86 7.94 -5.86
CA VAL A 36 2.30 6.94 -6.77
C VAL A 36 3.42 6.27 -7.55
N GLU A 37 3.54 4.96 -7.41
CA GLU A 37 4.58 4.15 -8.04
C GLU A 37 4.65 4.33 -9.57
N SER A 38 3.52 4.42 -10.25
CA SER A 38 3.47 4.62 -11.71
C SER A 38 4.16 5.91 -12.15
N ARG A 39 4.00 6.99 -11.39
CA ARG A 39 4.65 8.28 -11.66
C ARG A 39 6.15 8.21 -11.47
N ILE A 40 6.62 7.46 -10.48
CA ILE A 40 8.06 7.26 -10.30
C ILE A 40 8.60 6.47 -11.49
N ARG A 41 7.93 5.41 -11.92
CA ARG A 41 8.35 4.61 -13.07
C ARG A 41 8.45 5.43 -14.36
N GLU A 42 7.56 6.42 -14.55
CA GLU A 42 7.64 7.38 -15.67
C GLU A 42 8.85 8.32 -15.60
N LEU A 43 9.35 8.61 -14.40
CA LEU A 43 10.51 9.49 -14.18
C LEU A 43 11.85 8.73 -14.21
N LEU A 44 11.82 7.40 -14.15
CA LEU A 44 13.04 6.60 -14.20
C LEU A 44 13.61 6.58 -15.62
N PRO A 45 14.93 6.73 -15.78
CA PRO A 45 15.56 6.60 -17.09
C PRO A 45 15.49 5.16 -17.59
N GLU A 46 15.47 5.02 -18.92
CA GLU A 46 15.45 3.72 -19.60
C GLU A 46 16.51 2.76 -19.06
N GLY A 47 16.09 1.54 -18.73
CA GLY A 47 16.96 0.51 -18.14
C GLY A 47 17.05 0.51 -16.61
N THR A 48 16.46 1.48 -15.90
CA THR A 48 16.46 1.52 -14.44
C THR A 48 15.27 0.76 -13.86
N ARG A 49 15.54 -0.15 -12.92
CA ARG A 49 14.50 -0.92 -12.22
C ARG A 49 14.24 -0.33 -10.84
N LEU A 50 12.96 -0.12 -10.52
CA LEU A 50 12.53 0.26 -9.18
C LEU A 50 12.38 -0.98 -8.31
N SER A 51 13.10 -1.05 -7.19
CA SER A 51 12.84 -2.06 -6.15
C SER A 51 11.70 -1.60 -5.23
N SER A 52 11.04 -2.55 -4.57
CA SER A 52 10.00 -2.22 -3.58
C SER A 52 10.58 -1.41 -2.41
N ASP A 53 11.81 -1.71 -1.98
CA ASP A 53 12.47 -0.99 -0.89
C ASP A 53 12.81 0.46 -1.27
N ALA A 54 13.11 0.73 -2.55
CA ALA A 54 13.34 2.08 -3.03
C ALA A 54 12.08 2.94 -2.94
N LEU A 55 10.91 2.37 -3.23
CA LEU A 55 9.62 3.06 -3.08
C LEU A 55 9.35 3.40 -1.61
N GLU A 56 9.61 2.46 -0.70
CA GLU A 56 9.45 2.68 0.74
C GLU A 56 10.40 3.75 1.28
N GLY A 57 11.66 3.73 0.85
CA GLY A 57 12.65 4.74 1.22
C GLY A 57 12.29 6.13 0.72
N LEU A 58 11.78 6.24 -0.51
CA LEU A 58 11.34 7.52 -1.07
C LEU A 58 10.11 8.06 -0.33
N ASP A 59 9.13 7.20 -0.03
CA ASP A 59 7.94 7.59 0.74
C ASP A 59 8.33 8.11 2.13
N ALA A 60 9.24 7.43 2.81
CA ALA A 60 9.76 7.87 4.11
C ALA A 60 10.45 9.24 4.02
N ALA A 61 11.29 9.46 3.01
CA ALA A 61 11.99 10.73 2.79
C ALA A 61 11.01 11.89 2.55
N VAL A 62 9.98 11.68 1.72
CA VAL A 62 8.96 12.70 1.44
C VAL A 62 8.15 13.02 2.70
N ARG A 63 7.75 12.01 3.48
CA ARG A 63 7.05 12.23 4.76
C ARG A 63 7.90 13.02 5.75
N GLU A 64 9.20 12.74 5.81
CA GLU A 64 10.12 13.49 6.67
C GLU A 64 10.25 14.95 6.24
N LEU A 65 10.38 15.20 4.93
CA LEU A 65 10.38 16.54 4.35
C LEU A 65 9.10 17.32 4.70
N VAL A 66 7.93 16.71 4.49
CA VAL A 66 6.64 17.32 4.86
C VAL A 66 6.58 17.61 6.36
N SER A 67 7.04 16.68 7.21
CA SER A 67 7.06 16.89 8.66
C SER A 67 7.94 18.07 9.06
N LYS A 68 9.12 18.22 8.45
CA LYS A 68 10.02 19.36 8.67
C LYS A 68 9.36 20.67 8.21
N ALA A 69 8.74 20.67 7.04
CA ALA A 69 8.04 21.83 6.51
C ALA A 69 6.88 22.26 7.41
N VAL A 70 6.09 21.30 7.91
CA VAL A 70 4.99 21.57 8.85
C VAL A 70 5.52 22.18 10.15
N LYS A 71 6.61 21.64 10.71
CA LYS A 71 7.22 22.21 11.93
C LYS A 71 7.70 23.64 11.73
N ARG A 72 8.35 23.93 10.59
CA ARG A 72 8.81 25.29 10.25
C ARG A 72 7.63 26.25 10.04
N CYS A 73 6.60 25.81 9.34
CA CYS A 73 5.37 26.57 9.11
C CYS A 73 4.68 26.93 10.44
N GLN A 74 4.53 25.95 11.33
CA GLN A 74 3.98 26.15 12.67
C GLN A 74 4.84 27.09 13.51
N SER A 75 6.17 26.95 13.45
CA SER A 75 7.11 27.86 14.14
C SER A 75 7.01 29.29 13.64
N ASN A 76 6.66 29.48 12.37
CA ASN A 76 6.43 30.79 11.77
C ASN A 76 5.00 31.32 12.05
N GLY A 77 4.18 30.61 12.82
CA GLY A 77 2.79 30.96 13.12
C GLY A 77 1.85 30.87 11.92
N ARG A 78 2.28 30.22 10.84
CA ARG A 78 1.52 30.09 9.59
C ARG A 78 0.72 28.78 9.62
N LYS A 79 -0.47 28.80 9.01
CA LYS A 79 -1.33 27.62 8.81
C LYS A 79 -1.24 27.07 7.39
N THR A 80 -0.50 27.75 6.53
CA THR A 80 -0.35 27.44 5.11
C THR A 80 1.12 27.14 4.85
N LEU A 81 1.40 25.94 4.35
CA LEU A 81 2.73 25.56 3.87
C LEU A 81 3.06 26.37 2.61
N ILE A 82 4.21 27.03 2.61
CA ILE A 82 4.72 27.75 1.44
C ILE A 82 6.01 27.10 0.92
N LYS A 83 6.44 27.50 -0.27
CA LYS A 83 7.66 26.96 -0.91
C LYS A 83 8.90 27.11 -0.02
N GLU A 84 8.96 28.14 0.81
CA GLU A 84 10.06 28.40 1.74
C GLU A 84 10.07 27.47 2.97
N ASP A 85 8.99 26.73 3.23
CA ASP A 85 8.94 25.82 4.37
C ASP A 85 9.63 24.47 4.09
N PHE A 86 9.68 24.04 2.83
CA PHE A 86 10.26 22.76 2.40
C PHE A 86 11.79 22.73 2.40
#